data_AF-A0A7X2D1T0-F1
#
_entry.id   AF-A0A7X2D1T0-F1
#
_cell.length_a   1.000
_cell.length_b   1.000
_cell.length_c   1.000
_cell.angle_alpha   90.00
_cell.angle_beta   90.00
_cell.angle_gamma   90.00
#
_symmetry.space_group_name_H-M   'P 1'
#
loop_
_entity.id
_entity.type
_entity.pdbx_description
1 polymer ?
#
loop_
_entity_poly.entity_id
_entity_poly.type
_entity_poly.pdbx_seq_one_letter_code
_entity_poly.pdbx_strand_id
1 'polypeptide(L)'
;MSEKERLKNSLLNLEYGKVAVLAMVERGVYADSEDRFDFKEEECAWKIQAKVVTDLAMEVKKADEDVLIIGRKEEEKALGQADFESFIAQLKGEKHLVFIECLSLGTTEIKGILNQLLEKKKFATTKLVLLDLPTIEYMTLRDAFHDVIAF
;
A
#
# COMPACT_ATOMS: atom_id res chain seq x y z
N MET A 1 17.99 -18.92 0.73
CA MET A 1 16.76 -18.15 0.53
C MET A 1 17.16 -16.69 0.45
N SER A 2 16.88 -16.04 -0.68
CA SER A 2 17.22 -14.62 -0.89
C SER A 2 16.32 -13.71 -0.04
N GLU A 3 16.74 -12.47 0.19
CA GLU A 3 15.92 -11.47 0.90
C GLU A 3 14.60 -11.21 0.17
N LYS A 4 14.62 -11.24 -1.17
CA LYS A 4 13.42 -11.17 -2.03
C LYS A 4 12.45 -12.32 -1.79
N GLU A 5 12.94 -13.55 -1.68
CA GLU A 5 12.09 -14.71 -1.38
C GLU A 5 11.48 -14.62 0.03
N ARG A 6 12.24 -14.10 1.01
CA ARG A 6 11.72 -13.90 2.38
C ARG A 6 10.60 -12.86 2.40
N LEU A 7 10.81 -11.73 1.74
CA LEU A 7 9.79 -10.68 1.60
C LEU A 7 8.52 -11.23 0.94
N LYS A 8 8.68 -11.90 -0.19
CA LYS A 8 7.56 -12.53 -0.91
C LYS A 8 6.79 -13.50 -0.02
N ASN A 9 7.50 -14.39 0.69
CA ASN A 9 6.87 -15.36 1.57
C ASN A 9 6.13 -14.69 2.75
N SER A 10 6.66 -13.58 3.28
CA SER A 10 5.96 -12.80 4.30
C SER A 10 4.63 -12.25 3.77
N LEU A 11 4.66 -11.64 2.59
CA LEU A 11 3.47 -11.04 1.97
C LEU A 11 2.43 -12.07 1.52
N LEU A 12 2.85 -13.26 1.07
CA LEU A 12 1.93 -14.36 0.73
C LEU A 12 1.12 -14.84 1.94
N ASN A 13 1.70 -14.76 3.13
CA ASN A 13 1.08 -15.17 4.38
C ASN A 13 0.33 -14.03 5.10
N LEU A 14 0.31 -12.82 4.52
CA LEU A 14 -0.44 -11.70 5.09
C LEU A 14 -1.94 -12.02 5.09
N GLU A 15 -2.58 -11.83 6.24
CA GLU A 15 -4.02 -12.06 6.42
C GLU A 15 -4.84 -10.82 6.08
N TYR A 16 -6.12 -11.00 5.75
CA TYR A 16 -7.04 -9.88 5.55
C TYR A 16 -7.33 -9.17 6.88
N GLY A 17 -7.49 -7.84 6.82
CA GLY A 17 -7.63 -7.01 8.02
C GLY A 17 -6.33 -6.84 8.81
N LYS A 18 -5.18 -7.16 8.21
CA LYS A 18 -3.85 -6.96 8.79
C LYS A 18 -3.02 -6.00 7.97
N VAL A 19 -2.07 -5.37 8.66
CA VAL A 19 -1.07 -4.48 8.07
C VAL A 19 0.30 -5.15 8.12
N ALA A 20 1.01 -5.12 7.01
CA ALA A 20 2.46 -5.35 6.97
C ALA A 20 3.16 -4.01 6.82
N VAL A 21 4.18 -3.75 7.64
CA VAL A 21 5.03 -2.57 7.52
C VAL A 21 6.39 -3.02 7.02
N LEU A 22 6.79 -2.53 5.84
CA LEU A 22 8.07 -2.83 5.21
C LEU A 22 9.00 -1.64 5.39
N ALA A 23 10.17 -1.88 5.96
CA ALA A 23 11.09 -0.82 6.37
C ALA A 23 12.01 -0.38 5.22
N MET A 24 12.57 0.83 5.34
CA MET A 24 13.53 1.36 4.35
C MET A 24 14.78 0.49 4.15
N VAL A 25 15.16 -0.33 5.15
CA VAL A 25 16.26 -1.30 5.01
C VAL A 25 15.88 -2.42 4.02
N GLU A 26 14.61 -2.81 4.01
CA GLU A 26 14.06 -3.79 3.07
C GLU A 26 13.82 -3.17 1.70
N ARG A 27 13.88 -1.83 1.57
CA ARG A 27 13.79 -1.13 0.30
C ARG A 27 14.80 -1.66 -0.72
N GLY A 28 16.04 -1.98 -0.33
CA GLY A 28 17.03 -2.58 -1.23
C GLY A 28 16.55 -3.86 -1.95
N VAL A 29 15.55 -4.54 -1.40
CA VAL A 29 14.93 -5.76 -1.96
C VAL A 29 13.94 -5.44 -3.08
N TYR A 30 13.32 -4.26 -3.06
CA TYR A 30 12.31 -3.81 -4.02
C TYR A 30 12.62 -2.44 -4.67
N ALA A 31 13.80 -1.88 -4.46
CA ALA A 31 14.25 -0.60 -5.01
C ALA A 31 14.80 -0.72 -6.45
N ASP A 32 15.21 -1.93 -6.86
CA ASP A 32 15.92 -2.12 -8.12
C ASP A 32 14.97 -2.27 -9.31
N SER A 33 14.82 -1.20 -10.10
CA SER A 33 15.09 -1.23 -11.55
C SER A 33 14.81 0.14 -12.18
N GLU A 34 15.78 0.63 -12.94
CA GLU A 34 15.75 1.85 -13.75
C GLU A 34 14.74 1.81 -14.93
N ASP A 35 13.67 1.02 -14.87
CA ASP A 35 12.73 0.83 -15.98
C ASP A 35 11.36 1.46 -15.68
N ARG A 36 11.15 2.68 -16.19
CA ARG A 36 9.83 3.32 -16.25
C ARG A 36 9.02 2.74 -17.41
N PHE A 37 7.91 2.08 -17.13
CA PHE A 37 6.91 1.68 -18.14
C PHE A 37 5.59 2.40 -17.93
N ASP A 38 4.96 2.83 -19.03
CA ASP A 38 3.61 3.37 -19.07
C ASP A 38 2.58 2.22 -18.96
N PHE A 39 1.95 2.08 -17.79
CA PHE A 39 0.76 1.24 -17.62
C PHE A 39 -0.50 1.98 -18.06
N LYS A 40 -1.50 1.22 -18.52
CA LYS A 40 -2.84 1.73 -18.79
C LYS A 40 -3.49 2.14 -17.46
N GLU A 41 -4.02 3.36 -17.40
CA GLU A 41 -4.63 4.03 -16.23
C GLU A 41 -5.81 3.26 -15.57
N GLU A 42 -6.25 2.15 -16.14
CA GLU A 42 -7.48 1.46 -15.73
C GLU A 42 -7.30 0.48 -14.55
N GLU A 43 -6.05 0.09 -14.23
CA GLU A 43 -5.73 -0.90 -13.19
C GLU A 43 -4.84 -0.35 -12.05
N CYS A 44 -4.30 0.84 -12.23
CA CYS A 44 -3.49 1.51 -11.23
C CYS A 44 -3.87 2.98 -11.22
N ALA A 45 -4.30 3.44 -10.06
CA ALA A 45 -4.90 4.73 -9.91
C ALA A 45 -3.98 5.86 -10.43
N TRP A 46 -2.65 5.81 -10.26
CA TRP A 46 -1.73 6.82 -10.82
C TRP A 46 -0.34 6.22 -11.10
N LYS A 47 0.38 6.84 -12.04
CA LYS A 47 1.79 6.55 -12.40
C LYS A 47 2.69 6.53 -11.16
N ILE A 48 3.01 5.34 -10.67
CA ILE A 48 3.97 5.15 -9.58
C ILE A 48 5.31 4.72 -10.16
N GLN A 49 6.38 5.35 -9.67
CA GLN A 49 7.76 4.91 -9.84
C GLN A 49 8.03 3.67 -8.99
N ALA A 50 7.53 2.50 -9.37
CA ALA A 50 8.12 1.24 -8.96
C ALA A 50 7.46 0.07 -9.70
N LYS A 51 7.92 -0.21 -10.92
CA LYS A 51 7.67 -1.48 -11.62
C LYS A 51 7.81 -2.67 -10.65
N VAL A 52 8.78 -2.59 -9.75
CA VAL A 52 9.07 -3.60 -8.73
C VAL A 52 7.95 -3.79 -7.70
N VAL A 53 7.30 -2.72 -7.23
CA VAL A 53 6.18 -2.83 -6.27
C VAL A 53 4.98 -3.42 -7.00
N THR A 54 4.73 -3.01 -8.24
CA THR A 54 3.69 -3.62 -9.07
C THR A 54 3.98 -5.09 -9.34
N ASP A 55 5.21 -5.45 -9.73
CA ASP A 55 5.62 -6.83 -9.96
C ASP A 55 5.47 -7.66 -8.68
N LEU A 56 5.91 -7.13 -7.53
CA LEU A 56 5.75 -7.78 -6.23
C LEU A 56 4.27 -7.98 -5.89
N ALA A 57 3.43 -6.95 -6.07
CA ALA A 57 1.99 -7.04 -5.85
C ALA A 57 1.36 -8.10 -6.77
N MET A 58 1.75 -8.15 -8.04
CA MET A 58 1.27 -9.14 -8.99
C MET A 58 1.77 -10.56 -8.68
N GLU A 59 2.97 -10.70 -8.11
CA GLU A 59 3.52 -11.98 -7.66
C GLU A 59 2.86 -12.51 -6.38
N VAL A 60 2.37 -11.63 -5.51
CA VAL A 60 1.78 -12.01 -4.21
C VAL A 60 0.26 -11.93 -4.16
N LYS A 61 -0.38 -11.29 -5.15
CA LYS A 61 -1.84 -11.23 -5.23
C LYS A 61 -2.42 -12.62 -5.45
N LYS A 62 -3.60 -12.84 -4.88
CA LYS A 62 -4.44 -13.98 -5.23
C LYS A 62 -5.27 -13.67 -6.48
N ALA A 63 -5.82 -14.71 -7.10
CA ALA A 63 -6.58 -14.57 -8.34
C ALA A 63 -7.85 -13.72 -8.19
N ASP A 64 -8.44 -13.70 -7.00
CA ASP A 64 -9.67 -12.99 -6.63
C ASP A 64 -9.43 -11.64 -5.94
N GLU A 65 -8.18 -11.17 -5.88
CA GLU A 65 -7.82 -9.90 -5.26
C GLU A 65 -7.71 -8.78 -6.30
N ASP A 66 -8.38 -7.66 -6.00
CA ASP A 66 -8.02 -6.37 -6.59
C ASP A 66 -6.68 -5.91 -6.01
N VAL A 67 -5.87 -5.26 -6.83
CA VAL A 67 -4.64 -4.61 -6.40
C VAL A 67 -4.78 -3.12 -6.52
N LEU A 68 -4.37 -2.40 -5.48
CA LEU A 68 -4.29 -0.94 -5.49
C LEU A 68 -2.95 -0.51 -4.91
N ILE A 69 -2.26 0.37 -5.62
CA ILE A 69 -0.98 0.93 -5.17
C ILE A 69 -1.18 2.44 -5.05
N ILE A 70 -0.84 2.98 -3.88
CA ILE A 70 -1.10 4.35 -3.49
C ILE A 70 0.24 5.07 -3.22
N GLY A 71 0.61 6.04 -4.06
CA GLY A 71 1.71 6.98 -3.83
C GLY A 71 1.34 8.41 -4.24
N ARG A 72 2.26 9.36 -4.11
CA ARG A 72 2.01 10.74 -4.57
C ARG A 72 2.27 10.86 -6.08
N LYS A 73 1.33 11.45 -6.84
CA LYS A 73 1.52 11.72 -8.28
C LYS A 73 2.46 12.89 -8.55
N GLU A 74 2.33 13.94 -7.76
CA GLU A 74 3.11 15.18 -7.84
C GLU A 74 3.60 15.53 -6.44
N GLU A 75 4.91 15.54 -6.21
CA GLU A 75 5.49 15.69 -4.85
C GLU A 75 5.00 16.95 -4.11
N GLU A 76 4.64 18.01 -4.83
CA GLU A 76 4.19 19.28 -4.23
C GLU A 76 2.70 19.30 -3.87
N LYS A 77 1.92 18.32 -4.34
CA LYS A 77 0.47 18.27 -4.13
C LYS A 77 0.08 17.19 -3.13
N ALA A 78 -0.30 17.62 -1.94
CA ALA A 78 -0.86 16.72 -0.93
C ALA A 78 -2.18 16.11 -1.40
N LEU A 79 -2.39 14.84 -1.08
CA LEU A 79 -3.65 14.14 -1.30
C LEU A 79 -4.72 14.64 -0.32
N GLY A 80 -5.94 14.77 -0.83
CA GLY A 80 -7.12 15.16 -0.06
C GLY A 80 -8.18 14.07 0.00
N GLN A 81 -9.29 14.39 0.67
CA GLN A 81 -10.42 13.48 0.84
C GLN A 81 -10.98 12.93 -0.47
N ALA A 82 -11.08 13.78 -1.51
CA ALA A 82 -11.56 13.37 -2.82
C ALA A 82 -10.64 12.34 -3.49
N ASP A 83 -9.32 12.45 -3.25
CA ASP A 83 -8.35 11.49 -3.75
C ASP A 83 -8.55 10.15 -3.02
N PHE A 84 -8.60 10.15 -1.68
CA PHE A 84 -8.85 8.92 -0.91
C PHE A 84 -10.12 8.20 -1.35
N GLU A 85 -11.22 8.95 -1.54
CA GLU A 85 -12.48 8.44 -2.06
C GLU A 85 -12.33 7.80 -3.44
N SER A 86 -11.65 8.48 -4.36
CA SER A 86 -11.38 7.98 -5.70
C SER A 86 -10.58 6.67 -5.67
N PHE A 87 -9.61 6.55 -4.76
CA PHE A 87 -8.74 5.39 -4.67
C PHE A 87 -9.51 4.17 -4.16
N ILE A 88 -10.24 4.36 -3.07
CA ILE A 88 -11.02 3.28 -2.44
C ILE A 88 -12.22 2.87 -3.32
N ALA A 89 -12.73 3.75 -4.17
CA ALA A 89 -13.78 3.42 -5.14
C ALA A 89 -13.33 2.44 -6.25
N GLN A 90 -12.02 2.30 -6.48
CA GLN A 90 -11.47 1.36 -7.47
C GLN A 90 -11.49 -0.09 -7.00
N LEU A 91 -11.59 -0.30 -5.68
CA LEU A 91 -11.69 -1.61 -5.06
C LEU A 91 -13.09 -2.20 -5.26
N LYS A 92 -13.32 -2.92 -6.36
CA LYS A 92 -14.62 -3.48 -6.78
C LYS A 92 -14.85 -4.93 -6.36
N GLY A 93 -13.78 -5.71 -6.22
CA GLY A 93 -13.78 -7.10 -5.76
C GLY A 93 -14.14 -7.25 -4.28
N GLU A 94 -14.22 -8.50 -3.82
CA GLU A 94 -14.50 -8.79 -2.41
C GLU A 94 -13.25 -8.70 -1.53
N LYS A 95 -12.08 -8.96 -2.12
CA LYS A 95 -10.78 -8.97 -1.45
C LYS A 95 -9.80 -8.05 -2.15
N HIS A 96 -8.91 -7.48 -1.36
CA HIS A 96 -8.01 -6.44 -1.82
C HIS A 96 -6.60 -6.63 -1.29
N LEU A 97 -5.62 -6.28 -2.11
CA LEU A 97 -4.23 -6.08 -1.71
C LEU A 97 -3.87 -4.62 -2.00
N VAL A 98 -3.61 -3.86 -0.94
CA VAL A 98 -3.33 -2.43 -1.03
C VAL A 98 -1.91 -2.16 -0.58
N PHE A 99 -1.12 -1.48 -1.42
CA PHE A 99 0.19 -0.96 -1.08
C PHE A 99 0.12 0.55 -0.93
N ILE A 100 0.77 1.11 0.09
CA ILE A 100 0.90 2.55 0.31
C ILE A 100 2.38 2.91 0.39
N GLU A 101 2.85 3.78 -0.50
CA GLU A 101 4.20 4.33 -0.51
C GLU A 101 4.31 5.48 0.49
N CYS A 102 4.72 5.16 1.72
CA CYS A 102 4.67 6.10 2.83
C CYS A 102 5.73 7.20 2.77
N LEU A 103 6.86 6.99 2.09
CA LEU A 103 7.94 7.99 2.03
C LEU A 103 7.50 9.31 1.38
N SER A 104 6.60 9.23 0.39
CA SER A 104 6.09 10.40 -0.33
C SER A 104 4.83 11.00 0.29
N LEU A 105 4.31 10.39 1.37
CA LEU A 105 3.02 10.73 1.97
C LEU A 105 3.21 11.18 3.42
N GLY A 106 2.56 12.27 3.79
CA GLY A 106 2.47 12.70 5.18
C GLY A 106 1.58 11.78 6.02
N THR A 107 1.79 11.75 7.33
CA THR A 107 0.97 10.97 8.27
C THR A 107 -0.53 11.25 8.13
N THR A 108 -0.91 12.50 7.86
CA THR A 108 -2.32 12.90 7.65
C THR A 108 -2.93 12.20 6.44
N GLU A 109 -2.17 12.06 5.35
CA GLU A 109 -2.64 11.39 4.13
C GLU A 109 -2.80 9.89 4.38
N ILE A 110 -1.82 9.26 5.02
CA ILE A 110 -1.89 7.83 5.38
C ILE A 110 -3.09 7.57 6.30
N LYS A 111 -3.30 8.41 7.32
CA LYS A 111 -4.49 8.35 8.19
C LYS A 111 -5.79 8.50 7.41
N GLY A 112 -5.85 9.44 6.46
CA GLY A 112 -7.00 9.66 5.60
C GLY A 112 -7.37 8.41 4.80
N ILE A 113 -6.37 7.76 4.17
CA ILE A 113 -6.56 6.52 3.41
C ILE A 113 -7.06 5.39 4.32
N LEU A 114 -6.45 5.21 5.50
CA LEU A 114 -6.84 4.19 6.48
C LEU A 114 -8.28 4.40 6.98
N ASN A 115 -8.63 5.64 7.34
CA ASN A 115 -9.99 5.99 7.73
C ASN A 115 -10.97 5.69 6.60
N GLN A 116 -10.63 6.03 5.35
CA GLN A 116 -11.49 5.74 4.21
C GLN A 116 -11.74 4.24 4.03
N LEU A 117 -10.72 3.39 4.21
CA LEU A 117 -10.88 1.93 4.20
C LEU A 117 -11.80 1.43 5.32
N LEU A 118 -11.70 2.02 6.51
CA LEU A 118 -12.53 1.67 7.67
C LEU A 118 -13.99 2.13 7.49
N GLU A 119 -14.20 3.37 7.09
CA GLU A 119 -15.53 3.96 6.86
C GLU A 119 -16.31 3.22 5.77
N LYS A 120 -15.62 2.80 4.71
CA LYS A 120 -16.21 1.97 3.64
C LYS A 120 -16.29 0.49 4.00
N LYS A 121 -15.88 0.09 5.22
CA LYS A 121 -15.86 -1.29 5.72
C LYS A 121 -15.07 -2.25 4.83
N LYS A 122 -14.06 -1.75 4.11
CA LYS A 122 -13.20 -2.55 3.21
C LYS A 122 -11.96 -3.10 3.90
N PHE A 123 -11.56 -2.52 5.04
CA PHE A 123 -10.35 -2.95 5.73
C PHE A 123 -10.34 -4.44 6.10
N ALA A 124 -11.47 -4.99 6.58
CA ALA A 124 -11.57 -6.39 6.98
C ALA A 124 -11.28 -7.39 5.85
N THR A 125 -11.44 -6.99 4.59
CA THR A 125 -11.14 -7.80 3.41
C THR A 125 -9.90 -7.32 2.65
N THR A 126 -9.13 -6.41 3.25
CA THR A 126 -7.92 -5.83 2.67
C THR A 126 -6.68 -6.36 3.37
N LYS A 127 -5.70 -6.81 2.60
CA LYS A 127 -4.31 -6.92 3.05
C LYS A 127 -3.63 -5.59 2.77
N LEU A 128 -3.15 -4.92 3.81
CA LEU A 128 -2.52 -3.62 3.66
C LEU A 128 -1.01 -3.72 3.84
N VAL A 129 -0.25 -3.11 2.95
CA VAL A 129 1.20 -3.04 3.02
C VAL A 129 1.62 -1.57 3.03
N LEU A 130 2.32 -1.16 4.09
CA LEU A 130 2.90 0.18 4.22
C LEU A 130 4.38 0.11 3.90
N LEU A 131 4.76 0.70 2.76
CA LEU A 131 6.12 0.69 2.24
C LEU A 131 6.90 1.89 2.76
N ASP A 132 8.09 1.64 3.29
CA ASP A 132 9.04 2.66 3.73
C ASP A 132 8.44 3.63 4.77
N LEU A 133 7.55 3.14 5.63
CA LEU A 133 6.94 3.96 6.68
C LEU A 133 8.00 4.35 7.72
N PRO A 134 8.31 5.64 7.90
CA PRO A 134 9.30 6.02 8.89
C PRO A 134 8.80 5.79 10.32
N THR A 135 9.74 5.57 11.24
CA THR A 135 9.42 5.04 12.58
C THR A 135 8.50 5.95 13.40
N ILE A 136 8.64 7.27 13.26
CA ILE A 136 7.82 8.25 13.99
C ILE A 136 6.36 8.16 13.52
N GLU A 137 6.17 8.05 12.22
CA GLU A 137 4.87 7.90 11.56
C GLU A 137 4.24 6.56 11.93
N TYR A 138 5.02 5.47 11.97
CA TYR A 138 4.55 4.17 12.47
C TYR A 138 4.01 4.27 13.89
N MET A 139 4.78 4.84 14.82
CA MET A 139 4.32 5.02 16.21
C MET A 139 3.03 5.85 16.26
N THR A 140 2.98 6.94 15.50
CA THR A 140 1.82 7.83 15.43
C THR A 140 0.57 7.15 14.86
N LEU A 141 0.73 6.27 13.87
CA LEU A 141 -0.37 5.51 13.27
C LEU A 141 -0.83 4.39 14.20
N ARG A 142 0.10 3.62 14.75
CA ARG A 142 -0.19 2.57 15.72
C ARG A 142 -0.98 3.12 16.90
N ASP A 143 -0.55 4.23 17.48
CA ASP A 143 -1.24 4.83 18.63
C ASP A 143 -2.62 5.37 18.25
N ALA A 144 -2.77 5.94 17.04
CA ALA A 144 -4.06 6.45 16.55
C ALA A 144 -5.09 5.35 16.26
N PHE A 145 -4.65 4.14 15.93
CA PHE A 145 -5.50 3.05 15.48
C PHE A 145 -5.42 1.78 16.35
N HIS A 146 -4.83 1.86 17.55
CA HIS A 146 -4.49 0.71 18.39
C HIS A 146 -5.66 -0.25 18.69
N ASP A 147 -6.89 0.27 18.77
CA ASP A 147 -8.10 -0.53 19.01
C ASP A 147 -8.83 -1.00 17.74
N VAL A 148 -8.36 -0.58 16.56
CA VAL A 148 -9.08 -0.74 15.29
C VAL A 148 -8.27 -1.52 14.26
N ILE A 149 -6.95 -1.31 14.22
CA ILE A 149 -6.05 -1.92 13.25
C ILE A 149 -4.89 -2.58 13.99
N ALA A 150 -4.62 -3.85 13.65
CA ALA A 150 -3.44 -4.54 14.11
C ALA A 150 -2.25 -4.21 13.19
N PHE A 151 -1.35 -3.38 13.71
CA PHE A 151 -0.06 -3.01 13.12
C PHE A 151 1.08 -3.91 13.60
#